data_AF-A0A493U2C3-F1
#
_entry.id   AF-A0A493U2C3-F1
#
_cell.length_a   1.000
_cell.length_b   1.000
_cell.length_c   1.000
_cell.angle_alpha   90.00
_cell.angle_beta   90.00
_cell.angle_gamma   90.00
#
_symmetry.space_group_name_H-M   'P 1'
#
loop_
_entity.id
_entity.type
_entity.pdbx_description
1 polymer ?
#
loop_
_entity_poly.entity_id
_entity_poly.type
_entity_poly.pdbx_seq_one_letter_code
_entity_poly.pdbx_strand_id
1 'polypeptide(L)' 'MLQAVTAWGTQWATSLLQRFQCTLVIAEHNNETLTPVTLNAITAAKCLGGEVSCLVAGTSCDKIVRNNNK' A
#
# COMPACT_ATOMS: atom_id res chain seq x y z
N MET A 1 -21.89 -15.57 -32.79
CA MET A 1 -20.42 -15.62 -32.98
C MET A 1 -19.87 -14.20 -33.21
N LEU A 2 -20.16 -13.24 -32.32
CA LEU A 2 -19.89 -11.81 -32.57
C LEU A 2 -19.55 -11.06 -31.26
N GLN A 3 -18.69 -11.65 -30.42
CA GLN A 3 -18.25 -11.02 -29.16
C GLN A 3 -16.73 -11.09 -28.93
N ALA A 4 -15.94 -11.59 -29.89
CA ALA A 4 -14.54 -11.95 -29.65
C ALA A 4 -13.47 -11.04 -30.30
N VAL A 5 -13.83 -9.90 -30.90
CA VAL A 5 -12.88 -9.10 -31.71
C VAL A 5 -12.41 -7.79 -31.06
N THR A 6 -13.01 -7.33 -29.96
CA THR A 6 -12.68 -6.01 -29.40
C THR A 6 -11.60 -6.01 -28.29
N ALA A 7 -11.01 -7.15 -27.95
CA ALA A 7 -10.12 -7.27 -26.78
C ALA A 7 -8.60 -7.15 -27.06
N TRP A 8 -8.16 -6.87 -28.30
CA TRP A 8 -6.73 -6.88 -28.65
C TRP A 8 -6.06 -5.49 -28.73
N GLY A 9 -6.83 -4.40 -28.73
CA GLY A 9 -6.35 -3.04 -29.02
C GLY A 9 -6.01 -2.17 -27.81
N THR A 10 -6.43 -2.55 -26.60
CA THR A 10 -6.43 -1.65 -25.43
C THR A 10 -5.71 -2.19 -24.21
N GLN A 11 -5.15 -3.40 -24.27
CA GLN A 11 -4.40 -3.97 -23.14
C GLN A 11 -3.05 -3.26 -22.90
N TRP A 12 -2.61 -2.43 -23.84
CA TRP A 12 -1.32 -1.73 -23.79
C TRP A 12 -1.43 -0.31 -23.19
N ALA A 13 -2.64 0.24 -23.08
CA ALA A 13 -2.87 1.60 -22.58
C ALA A 13 -2.94 1.69 -21.04
N THR A 14 -3.21 0.59 -20.34
CA THR A 14 -3.29 0.56 -18.87
C THR A 14 -1.92 0.52 -18.18
N SER A 15 -0.86 0.12 -18.91
CA SER A 15 0.48 -0.08 -18.34
C SER A 15 1.18 1.24 -17.95
N LEU A 16 0.79 2.37 -18.55
CA LEU A 16 1.38 3.69 -18.28
C LEU A 16 0.94 4.29 -16.93
N LEU A 17 -0.26 3.96 -16.44
CA LEU A 17 -0.77 4.43 -15.14
C LEU A 17 -0.48 3.44 -14.00
N GLN A 18 -0.14 2.19 -14.33
CA GLN A 18 0.21 1.16 -13.34
C GLN A 18 1.51 1.46 -12.59
N ARG A 19 2.36 2.35 -13.12
CA ARG A 19 3.65 2.71 -12.51
C ARG A 19 3.59 3.68 -11.33
N PHE A 20 2.45 4.33 -11.07
CA PHE A 20 2.34 5.34 -10.02
C PHE A 20 1.35 4.98 -8.89
N GLN A 21 0.94 3.71 -8.81
CA GLN A 21 0.04 3.23 -7.75
C GLN A 21 0.85 2.67 -6.56
N CYS A 22 1.59 3.55 -5.89
CA CYS A 22 2.30 3.20 -4.65
C CYS A 22 1.97 4.23 -3.56
N THR A 23 1.51 3.74 -2.40
CA THR A 23 1.13 4.58 -1.26
C THR A 23 2.17 4.42 -0.15
N LEU A 24 2.81 5.53 0.22
CA LEU A 24 3.72 5.59 1.36
C LEU A 24 2.94 6.03 2.61
N VAL A 25 2.85 5.15 3.61
CA VAL A 25 2.25 5.42 4.91
C VAL A 25 3.34 5.71 5.93
N ILE A 26 3.28 6.87 6.58
CA ILE A 26 4.15 7.18 7.71
C ILE A 26 3.50 6.64 8.97
N ALA A 27 4.17 5.70 9.64
CA ALA A 27 3.66 5.06 10.84
C ALA A 27 4.08 5.85 12.08
N GLU A 28 3.11 6.52 12.71
CA GLU A 28 3.23 7.13 14.02
C GLU A 28 3.31 6.06 15.13
N HIS A 29 4.23 6.26 16.08
CA HIS A 29 4.46 5.34 17.19
C HIS A 29 4.96 6.09 18.43
N ASN A 30 4.77 5.49 19.62
CA ASN A 30 5.17 6.08 20.90
C ASN A 30 6.42 5.40 21.52
N ASN A 31 7.39 4.99 20.71
CA ASN A 31 8.56 4.14 21.08
C ASN A 31 8.25 2.74 21.66
N GLU A 32 7.01 2.46 22.07
CA GLU A 32 6.59 1.14 22.58
C GLU A 32 5.62 0.45 21.63
N THR A 33 4.62 1.20 21.13
CA THR A 33 3.54 0.68 20.29
C THR A 33 3.24 1.61 19.12
N LEU A 34 2.68 1.03 18.04
CA LEU A 34 2.08 1.78 16.94
C LEU A 34 0.75 2.38 17.40
N THR A 35 0.48 3.61 16.99
CA THR A 35 -0.82 4.22 17.25
C THR A 35 -1.89 3.64 16.34
N PRO A 36 -3.14 3.47 16.81
CA PRO A 36 -4.20 2.83 16.03
C PRO A 36 -4.58 3.63 14.77
N VAL A 37 -4.27 4.93 14.72
CA VAL A 37 -4.46 5.76 13.52
C VAL A 37 -3.64 5.26 12.33
N THR A 38 -2.45 4.68 12.57
CA THR A 38 -1.62 4.11 11.50
C THR A 38 -2.28 2.91 10.83
N LEU A 39 -2.99 2.07 11.60
CA LEU A 39 -3.71 0.91 11.05
C LEU A 39 -4.88 1.34 10.18
N ASN A 40 -5.57 2.41 10.58
CA ASN A 40 -6.63 3.02 9.77
C ASN A 40 -6.06 3.59 8.46
N ALA A 41 -4.91 4.27 8.52
CA ALA A 41 -4.22 4.78 7.34
C ALA A 41 -3.76 3.66 6.40
N ILE A 42 -3.22 2.56 6.93
CA ILE A 42 -2.85 1.37 6.14
C ILE A 42 -4.10 0.75 5.50
N THR A 43 -5.22 0.67 6.23
CA THR A 43 -6.47 0.12 5.71
C THR A 43 -7.01 0.98 4.56
N ALA A 44 -7.00 2.30 4.71
CA ALA A 44 -7.35 3.23 3.64
C ALA A 44 -6.41 3.10 2.44
N ALA A 45 -5.10 3.00 2.67
CA ALA A 45 -4.10 2.79 1.63
C ALA A 45 -4.33 1.48 0.86
N LYS A 46 -4.70 0.39 1.55
CA LYS A 46 -5.08 -0.87 0.92
C LYS A 46 -6.33 -0.74 0.05
N CYS A 47 -7.31 0.06 0.46
CA CYS A 47 -8.53 0.32 -0.33
C CYS A 47 -8.26 1.14 -1.61
N LEU A 48 -7.22 1.96 -1.63
CA LEU A 48 -6.81 2.74 -2.82
C LEU A 48 -6.23 1.84 -3.93
N GLY A 49 -5.79 0.62 -3.59
CA GLY A 49 -5.14 -0.29 -4.52
C GLY A 49 -3.67 0.06 -4.75
N GLY A 50 -2.93 -0.91 -5.29
CA GLY A 50 -1.49 -0.78 -5.51
C GLY A 50 -0.63 -1.23 -4.34
N GLU A 51 0.66 -0.87 -4.38
CA GLU A 51 1.64 -1.25 -3.37
C GLU A 51 1.57 -0.30 -2.17
N VAL A 52 1.61 -0.84 -0.95
CA VAL A 52 1.61 -0.04 0.28
C VAL A 52 2.95 -0.23 0.99
N SER A 53 3.74 0.84 1.06
CA SER A 53 4.99 0.90 1.82
C SER A 53 4.77 1.63 3.13
N CYS A 54 5.24 1.09 4.26
CA CYS A 54 5.18 1.78 5.55
C CYS A 54 6.57 2.23 6.01
N LEU A 55 6.70 3.48 6.43
CA LEU A 55 7.93 4.02 7.04
C LEU A 55 7.67 4.31 8.52
N VAL A 56 8.44 3.65 9.38
CA VAL A 56 8.45 3.90 10.83
C VAL A 56 9.72 4.68 11.14
N ALA A 57 9.58 5.95 11.50
CA ALA A 57 10.71 6.83 11.79
C ALA A 57 10.67 7.26 13.26
N GLY A 58 11.79 7.07 13.97
CA GLY A 58 11.88 7.42 15.37
C GLY A 58 12.97 6.61 16.09
N THR A 59 12.94 6.65 17.41
CA THR A 59 13.82 5.84 18.26
C THR A 59 13.15 4.52 18.62
N SER A 60 13.90 3.43 18.78
CA SER A 60 13.37 2.12 19.16
C SER A 60 12.35 1.48 18.17
N CYS A 61 12.52 1.68 16.87
CA CYS A 61 11.65 1.09 15.83
C CYS A 61 11.71 -0.45 15.77
N ASP A 62 12.80 -1.07 16.28
CA ASP A 62 13.02 -2.52 16.27
C ASP A 62 11.90 -3.34 16.91
N LYS A 63 11.32 -2.83 18.02
CA LYS A 63 10.22 -3.50 18.73
C LYS A 63 8.93 -3.45 17.92
N ILE A 64 8.72 -2.35 17.20
CA ILE A 64 7.49 -2.05 16.47
C ILE A 64 7.43 -2.85 15.16
N VAL A 65 8.55 -2.94 14.42
CA VAL A 65 8.61 -3.68 13.15
C VAL A 65 8.44 -5.18 13.37
N ARG A 66 9.05 -5.74 14.43
CA ARG A 66 8.94 -7.18 14.73
C ARG A 66 7.53 -7.62 15.13
N ASN A 67 6.71 -6.72 15.67
CA ASN A 67 5.41 -7.07 16.24
C ASN A 67 4.31 -7.36 15.18
N ASN A 68 4.51 -7.01 13.91
CA ASN A 68 3.44 -7.06 12.89
C ASN A 68 3.44 -8.31 11.98
N ASN A 69 4.36 -9.27 12.17
CA ASN A 69 4.42 -10.52 11.38
C ASN A 69 4.26 -11.75 12.28
N LYS A 70 3.05 -11.93 12.85
CA LYS A 70 2.66 -13.21 13.45
C LYS A 70 1.37 -13.70 12.81
#